data_AF-A0A2E9LM10-F1
#
_entry.id   AF-A0A2E9LM10-F1
#
_cell.length_a   1.000
_cell.length_b   1.000
_cell.length_c   1.000
_cell.angle_alpha   90.00
_cell.angle_beta   90.00
_cell.angle_gamma   90.00
#
_symmetry.space_group_name_H-M   'P 1'
#
loop_
_entity.id
_entity.type
_entity.pdbx_description
1 polymer ?
#
loop_
_entity_poly.entity_id
_entity_poly.type
_entity_poly.pdbx_seq_one_letter_code
_entity_poly.pdbx_strand_id
1 'polypeptide(L)'
;MGCLGVLLVGIFFVWSPWYALTFSLLTLGGIFQSGFATMQSAITMLSTPHDMRGRMMGLLSVFIGVGTPLGAAEIGLMASSVSIQWAISMNMLAGLVLLLPAVFLTPLAWKPLTQAEADPVEESPEPENTVQEPLANET
;
A
#
# COMPACT_ATOMS: atom_id res chain seq x y z
N MET A 1 -4.55 -4.20 5.28
CA MET A 1 -4.64 -4.30 6.75
C MET A 1 -4.45 -2.96 7.45
N GLY A 2 -3.43 -2.15 7.09
CA GLY A 2 -3.21 -0.81 7.68
C GLY A 2 -4.43 0.12 7.61
N CYS A 3 -5.11 0.24 6.47
CA CYS A 3 -6.27 1.14 6.32
C CYS A 3 -7.41 0.83 7.30
N LEU A 4 -7.73 -0.46 7.47
CA LEU A 4 -8.80 -0.90 8.37
C LEU A 4 -8.45 -0.55 9.82
N GLY A 5 -7.19 -0.73 10.22
CA GLY A 5 -6.68 -0.34 11.53
C GLY A 5 -6.79 1.16 11.78
N VAL A 6 -6.42 2.00 10.81
CA VAL A 6 -6.55 3.47 10.91
C VAL A 6 -8.01 3.89 11.09
N LEU A 7 -8.94 3.33 10.30
CA LEU A 7 -10.37 3.68 10.38
C LEU A 7 -10.97 3.27 11.73
N LEU A 8 -10.65 2.07 12.22
CA LEU A 8 -11.14 1.59 13.51
C LEU A 8 -10.61 2.44 14.67
N VAL A 9 -9.30 2.72 14.69
CA VAL A 9 -8.69 3.59 15.71
C VAL A 9 -9.29 5.00 15.66
N GLY A 10 -9.53 5.53 14.46
CA GLY A 10 -10.17 6.84 14.28
C GLY A 10 -11.56 6.93 14.90
N ILE A 11 -12.39 5.88 14.76
CA ILE A 11 -13.74 5.83 15.35
C ILE A 11 -13.67 5.86 16.88
N PHE A 12 -12.77 5.08 17.50
CA PHE A 12 -12.62 5.06 18.96
C PHE A 12 -12.01 6.36 19.51
N PHE A 13 -11.10 7.00 18.75
CA PHE A 13 -10.47 8.26 19.13
C PHE A 13 -11.49 9.40 19.28
N VAL A 14 -12.46 9.50 18.36
CA VAL A 14 -13.50 10.54 18.35
C VAL A 14 -14.36 10.53 19.62
N TRP A 15 -14.44 9.41 20.32
CA TRP A 15 -15.26 9.24 21.54
C TRP A 15 -14.46 9.14 22.83
N SER A 16 -13.12 9.27 22.80
CA SER A 16 -12.26 9.11 23.98
C SER A 16 -12.12 10.44 24.75
N PRO A 17 -12.63 10.56 25.99
CA PRO A 17 -12.46 11.75 26.81
C PRO A 17 -11.15 11.73 27.63
N TRP A 18 -10.37 10.64 27.58
CA TRP A 18 -9.19 10.43 28.42
C TRP A 18 -7.89 10.71 27.64
N TYR A 19 -7.06 11.64 28.11
CA TYR A 19 -5.84 12.07 27.41
C TYR A 19 -4.83 10.95 27.16
N ALA A 20 -4.61 10.07 28.15
CA ALA A 20 -3.68 8.95 28.00
C ALA A 20 -4.18 7.94 26.95
N LEU A 21 -5.49 7.68 26.93
CA LEU A 21 -6.11 6.79 25.95
C LEU A 21 -5.96 7.37 24.54
N THR A 22 -6.29 8.65 24.38
CA THR A 22 -6.09 9.39 23.12
C THR A 22 -4.65 9.30 22.60
N PHE A 23 -3.66 9.49 23.47
CA PHE A 23 -2.25 9.38 23.09
C PHE A 23 -1.92 7.98 22.53
N SER A 24 -2.33 6.91 23.23
CA SER A 24 -2.12 5.54 22.77
C SER A 24 -2.83 5.26 21.44
N LEU A 25 -4.05 5.76 21.24
CA LEU A 25 -4.76 5.63 19.96
C LEU A 25 -4.05 6.38 18.83
N LEU A 26 -3.56 7.59 19.04
CA LEU A 26 -2.79 8.31 18.00
C LEU A 26 -1.50 7.57 17.63
N THR A 27 -0.76 7.05 18.62
CA THR A 27 0.44 6.24 18.36
C THR A 27 0.10 5.04 17.50
N LEU A 28 -0.94 4.29 17.87
CA LEU A 28 -1.37 3.11 17.12
C LEU A 28 -1.89 3.48 15.72
N GLY A 29 -2.61 4.59 15.59
CA GLY A 29 -3.05 5.15 14.31
C GLY A 29 -1.86 5.46 13.40
N GLY A 30 -0.79 6.04 13.93
CA GLY A 30 0.45 6.28 13.20
C GLY A 30 1.12 5.00 12.70
N ILE A 31 1.14 3.94 13.51
CA ILE A 31 1.67 2.62 13.12
C ILE A 31 0.85 2.01 11.99
N PHE A 32 -0.49 2.07 12.07
CA PHE A 32 -1.34 1.55 11.00
C PHE A 32 -1.22 2.38 9.71
N GLN A 33 -1.08 3.70 9.84
CA GLN A 33 -0.91 4.61 8.71
C GLN A 33 0.42 4.37 7.98
N SER A 34 1.51 4.14 8.71
CA SER A 34 2.80 3.81 8.10
C SER A 34 2.74 2.47 7.36
N GLY A 35 2.13 1.45 7.97
CA GLY A 35 1.92 0.15 7.33
C GLY A 35 1.08 0.27 6.05
N PHE A 36 0.07 1.13 6.03
CA PHE A 36 -0.69 1.43 4.82
C PHE A 36 0.16 2.12 3.75
N ALA A 37 0.87 3.18 4.09
CA ALA A 37 1.71 3.93 3.16
C ALA A 37 2.79 3.04 2.51
N THR A 38 3.42 2.16 3.31
CA THR A 38 4.40 1.19 2.82
C THR A 38 3.77 0.17 1.87
N MET A 39 2.64 -0.45 2.23
CA MET A 39 1.96 -1.40 1.35
C MET A 39 1.50 -0.75 0.04
N GLN A 40 0.96 0.46 0.13
CA GLN A 40 0.47 1.22 -1.02
C GLN A 40 1.62 1.52 -2.01
N SER A 41 2.80 1.86 -1.49
CA SER A 41 4.02 2.06 -2.28
C SER A 41 4.54 0.74 -2.86
N ALA A 42 4.62 -0.32 -2.05
CA ALA A 42 5.09 -1.63 -2.49
C ALA A 42 4.23 -2.23 -3.62
N ILE A 43 2.91 -2.17 -3.49
CA ILE A 43 1.96 -2.61 -4.52
C ILE A 43 2.17 -1.82 -5.81
N THR A 44 2.29 -0.50 -5.71
CA THR A 44 2.53 0.37 -6.88
C THR A 44 3.84 0.00 -7.59
N MET A 45 4.90 -0.31 -6.84
CA MET A 45 6.17 -0.74 -7.41
C MET A 45 6.09 -2.11 -8.07
N LEU A 46 5.37 -3.05 -7.45
CA LEU A 46 5.23 -4.41 -7.96
C LEU A 46 4.31 -4.48 -9.19
N SER A 47 3.31 -3.59 -9.27
CA SER A 47 2.41 -3.49 -10.41
C SER A 47 2.96 -2.69 -11.59
N THR A 48 4.15 -2.08 -11.44
CA THR A 48 4.71 -1.16 -12.45
C THR A 48 5.97 -1.73 -13.10
N PRO A 49 6.06 -1.73 -14.45
CA PRO A 49 7.27 -2.09 -15.19
C PRO A 49 8.47 -1.24 -14.76
N HIS A 50 9.68 -1.84 -14.78
CA HIS A 50 10.90 -1.24 -14.21
C HIS A 50 11.21 0.18 -14.73
N ASP A 51 10.83 0.48 -15.98
CA ASP A 51 11.08 1.74 -16.68
C ASP A 51 10.10 2.88 -16.29
N MET A 52 8.96 2.55 -15.67
CA MET A 52 7.89 3.51 -15.34
C MET A 52 7.65 3.71 -13.85
N ARG A 53 8.40 3.02 -12.97
CA ARG A 53 8.22 3.07 -11.51
C ARG A 53 8.28 4.49 -10.95
N GLY A 54 9.24 5.29 -11.40
CA GLY A 54 9.37 6.69 -10.98
C GLY A 54 8.19 7.57 -11.41
N ARG A 55 7.62 7.33 -12.60
CA ARG A 55 6.45 8.07 -13.10
C ARG A 55 5.19 7.71 -12.30
N MET A 56 4.99 6.42 -12.01
CA MET A 56 3.85 5.94 -11.24
C MET A 56 3.89 6.47 -9.79
N MET A 57 5.06 6.44 -9.16
CA MET A 57 5.27 7.02 -7.83
C MET A 57 5.13 8.54 -7.82
N GLY A 58 5.58 9.22 -8.87
CA GLY A 58 5.36 10.65 -9.06
C GLY A 58 3.87 11.01 -9.15
N LEU A 59 3.11 10.27 -9.95
CA LEU A 59 1.66 10.47 -10.11
C LEU A 59 0.91 10.25 -8.79
N LEU A 60 1.27 9.19 -8.06
CA LEU A 60 0.75 8.94 -6.73
C LEU A 60 1.01 10.12 -5.79
N SER A 61 2.24 10.64 -5.78
CA SER A 61 2.61 11.82 -4.98
C SER A 61 1.80 13.06 -5.35
N VAL A 62 1.54 13.27 -6.66
CA VAL A 62 0.67 14.36 -7.14
C VAL A 62 -0.75 14.21 -6.61
N PHE A 63 -1.33 13.01 -6.69
CA PHE A 63 -2.67 12.76 -6.15
C PHE A 63 -2.74 12.97 -4.63
N ILE A 64 -1.72 12.54 -3.89
CA ILE A 64 -1.63 12.80 -2.44
C ILE A 64 -1.50 14.30 -2.16
N GLY A 65 -0.63 14.99 -2.91
CA GLY A 65 -0.34 16.41 -2.75
C GLY A 65 -1.53 17.32 -3.05
N VAL A 66 -2.37 16.95 -4.03
CA VAL A 66 -3.62 17.67 -4.35
C VAL A 66 -4.78 17.20 -3.47
N GLY A 67 -4.86 15.91 -3.18
CA GLY A 67 -5.96 15.32 -2.41
C GLY A 67 -5.97 15.74 -0.94
N THR A 68 -4.79 15.92 -0.32
CA THR A 68 -4.68 16.33 1.08
C THR A 68 -5.31 17.70 1.36
N PRO A 69 -4.95 18.79 0.64
CA PRO A 69 -5.58 20.09 0.86
C PRO A 69 -7.06 20.10 0.45
N LEU A 70 -7.45 19.36 -0.59
CA LEU A 70 -8.84 19.26 -1.01
C LEU A 70 -9.71 18.59 0.07
N GLY A 71 -9.28 17.44 0.59
CA GLY A 71 -9.97 16.75 1.67
C GLY A 71 -10.02 17.57 2.97
N ALA A 72 -8.94 18.30 3.28
CA ALA A 72 -8.92 19.21 4.43
C ALA A 72 -9.94 20.36 4.27
N ALA A 73 -10.10 20.89 3.06
CA ALA A 73 -11.09 21.92 2.77
C ALA A 73 -12.53 21.38 2.93
N GLU A 74 -12.83 20.20 2.39
CA GLU A 74 -14.14 19.56 2.55
C GLU A 74 -14.47 19.28 4.02
N ILE A 75 -13.54 18.66 4.77
CA ILE A 75 -13.74 18.36 6.18
C ILE A 75 -13.88 19.65 6.99
N GLY A 76 -13.11 20.70 6.68
CA GLY A 76 -13.21 22.01 7.33
C GLY A 76 -14.58 22.66 7.16
N LEU A 77 -15.14 22.57 5.95
CA LEU A 77 -16.47 23.10 5.65
C LEU A 77 -17.58 22.32 6.38
N MET A 78 -17.45 20.99 6.44
CA MET A 78 -18.35 20.12 7.21
C MET A 78 -18.24 20.35 8.73
N ALA A 79 -17.02 20.54 9.24
CA ALA A 79 -16.78 20.80 10.65
C ALA A 79 -17.38 22.14 11.10
N SER A 80 -17.36 23.16 10.23
CA SER A 80 -17.98 24.47 10.50
C SER A 80 -19.50 24.43 10.56
N SER A 81 -20.16 23.42 9.97
CA SER A 81 -21.62 23.35 9.87
C SER A 81 -22.26 22.38 10.87
N VAL A 82 -21.62 21.24 11.16
CA VAL A 82 -22.23 20.13 11.94
C VAL A 82 -21.46 19.78 13.23
N SER A 83 -20.27 20.35 13.46
CA SER A 83 -19.27 20.01 14.50
C SER A 83 -18.15 19.09 14.01
N ILE A 84 -16.97 19.31 14.58
CA ILE A 84 -15.72 18.58 14.31
C ILE A 84 -15.89 17.07 14.54
N GLN A 85 -16.60 16.70 15.60
CA GLN A 85 -16.77 15.29 16.00
C GLN A 85 -17.63 14.52 14.98
N TRP A 86 -18.67 15.17 14.43
CA TRP A 86 -19.49 14.63 13.37
C TRP A 86 -18.76 14.60 12.02
N ALA A 87 -18.00 15.65 11.69
CA ALA A 87 -17.22 15.68 10.45
C ALA A 87 -16.18 14.53 10.37
N ILE A 88 -15.45 14.27 11.46
CA ILE A 88 -14.45 13.20 11.51
C ILE A 88 -15.13 11.82 11.44
N SER A 89 -16.22 11.61 12.18
CA SER A 89 -16.92 10.31 12.16
C SER A 89 -17.53 10.00 10.79
N MET A 90 -18.13 10.97 10.10
CA MET A 90 -18.61 10.81 8.73
C MET A 90 -17.46 10.50 7.76
N ASN A 91 -16.30 11.13 7.93
CA ASN A 91 -15.13 10.85 7.10
C ASN A 91 -14.63 9.41 7.28
N MET A 92 -14.51 8.94 8.53
CA MET A 92 -14.12 7.56 8.83
C MET A 92 -15.15 6.55 8.30
N LEU A 93 -16.45 6.86 8.41
CA LEU A 93 -17.52 6.03 7.87
C LEU A 93 -17.45 5.95 6.34
N ALA A 94 -17.27 7.08 5.66
CA ALA A 94 -17.10 7.13 4.22
C ALA A 94 -15.87 6.32 3.76
N GLY A 95 -14.76 6.44 4.49
CA GLY A 95 -13.56 5.63 4.27
C GLY A 95 -13.84 4.13 4.40
N LEU A 96 -14.59 3.71 5.42
CA LEU A 96 -14.96 2.30 5.62
C LEU A 96 -15.89 1.78 4.52
N VAL A 97 -16.88 2.57 4.12
CA VAL A 97 -17.82 2.24 3.04
C VAL A 97 -17.12 2.14 1.69
N LEU A 98 -16.08 2.94 1.43
CA LEU A 98 -15.27 2.84 0.23
C LEU A 98 -14.32 1.64 0.28
N LEU A 99 -13.77 1.35 1.47
CA LEU A 99 -12.83 0.25 1.68
C LEU A 99 -13.50 -1.12 1.54
N LEU A 100 -14.72 -1.30 2.06
CA LEU A 100 -15.47 -2.56 1.99
C LEU A 100 -15.55 -3.15 0.57
N PRO A 101 -16.14 -2.46 -0.42
CA PRO A 101 -16.22 -2.96 -1.79
C PRO A 101 -14.84 -3.07 -2.42
N ALA A 102 -13.87 -2.22 -2.10
CA ALA A 102 -12.50 -2.39 -2.59
C ALA A 102 -11.87 -3.71 -2.14
N VAL A 103 -12.09 -4.13 -0.89
CA VAL A 103 -11.63 -5.43 -0.36
C VAL A 103 -12.38 -6.59 -1.01
N PHE A 104 -13.69 -6.47 -1.24
CA PHE A 104 -14.49 -7.51 -1.89
C PHE A 104 -14.20 -7.64 -3.40
N LEU A 105 -14.00 -6.52 -4.11
CA LEU A 105 -13.73 -6.47 -5.55
C LEU A 105 -12.26 -6.71 -5.91
N THR A 106 -11.36 -6.62 -4.92
CA THR A 106 -9.93 -6.93 -5.09
C THR A 106 -9.63 -8.28 -4.43
N PRO A 107 -10.05 -9.43 -4.99
CA PRO A 107 -9.69 -10.77 -4.54
C PRO A 107 -8.20 -11.11 -4.82
N LEU A 108 -7.33 -10.09 -4.91
CA LEU A 108 -5.88 -10.23 -4.99
C LEU A 108 -5.24 -10.49 -3.61
N ALA A 109 -5.96 -10.28 -2.50
CA ALA A 109 -5.46 -10.60 -1.17
C ALA A 109 -5.31 -12.12 -0.92
N TRP A 110 -5.93 -12.95 -1.76
CA TRP A 110 -5.98 -14.42 -1.57
C TRP A 110 -5.13 -15.22 -2.55
N LYS A 111 -4.56 -14.61 -3.59
CA LYS A 111 -3.55 -15.26 -4.42
C LYS A 111 -2.17 -14.73 -4.03
N PRO A 112 -1.45 -15.38 -3.10
CA PRO A 112 -0.04 -15.09 -2.89
C PRO A 112 0.69 -15.16 -4.24
N LEU A 113 1.61 -14.21 -4.45
CA LEU A 113 2.41 -13.98 -5.65
C LEU A 113 3.41 -15.11 -5.95
N THR A 114 3.01 -16.38 -5.74
CA THR A 114 3.77 -17.59 -6.11
C THR A 114 4.12 -17.63 -7.60
N GLN A 115 3.52 -16.76 -8.43
CA GLN A 115 3.83 -16.64 -9.85
C GLN A 115 4.99 -15.70 -10.22
N ALA A 116 5.49 -14.86 -9.28
CA ALA A 116 6.60 -13.95 -9.61
C ALA A 116 7.98 -14.61 -9.56
N GLU A 117 8.11 -15.77 -8.90
CA GLU A 117 9.37 -16.54 -8.79
C GLU A 117 9.39 -17.79 -9.70
N ALA A 118 8.30 -18.06 -10.44
CA ALA A 118 8.13 -19.29 -11.22
C ALA A 118 8.22 -19.06 -12.74
N ASP A 119 8.94 -18.03 -13.20
CA ASP A 119 9.48 -18.05 -14.55
C ASP A 119 10.91 -18.59 -14.44
N PRO A 120 11.17 -19.83 -14.90
CA PRO A 120 12.51 -20.38 -14.89
C PRO A 120 13.38 -19.46 -15.73
N VAL A 121 14.56 -19.12 -15.24
CA VAL A 121 15.64 -18.63 -16.09
C VAL A 121 15.79 -19.66 -17.20
N GLU A 122 15.25 -19.33 -18.38
CA GLU A 122 15.49 -20.04 -19.63
C GLU A 122 16.98 -19.88 -19.91
N GLU A 123 17.75 -20.84 -19.39
CA GLU A 123 19.12 -21.09 -19.75
C GLU A 123 19.12 -21.44 -21.24
N SER A 124 19.30 -20.42 -22.08
CA SER A 124 19.55 -20.55 -23.51
C SER A 124 20.65 -21.59 -23.71
N PRO A 125 20.46 -22.62 -24.55
CA PRO A 125 21.48 -23.65 -24.73
C PRO A 125 22.75 -22.99 -25.26
N GLU A 126 23.83 -23.10 -24.50
CA GLU A 126 25.18 -22.78 -24.97
C GLU A 126 25.44 -23.55 -26.27
N PRO A 127 25.96 -22.90 -27.32
CA PRO A 127 26.32 -23.62 -28.53
C PRO A 127 27.51 -24.54 -28.21
N GLU A 128 27.20 -25.84 -28.24
CA GLU A 128 28.10 -26.95 -28.47
C GLU A 128 29.26 -26.56 -29.41
N ASN A 129 30.46 -26.42 -28.84
CA ASN A 129 31.69 -26.43 -29.61
C ASN A 129 32.63 -27.49 -29.03
N THR A 130 32.44 -28.69 -29.56
CA THR A 130 33.33 -29.83 -29.47
C THR A 130 34.64 -29.54 -30.19
N VAL A 131 35.74 -29.26 -29.49
CA VAL A 131 37.10 -29.58 -29.97
C VAL A 131 38.04 -29.92 -28.78
N GLN A 132 38.11 -31.22 -28.50
CA GLN A 132 39.31 -32.04 -28.20
C GLN A 132 40.22 -31.70 -27.01
N GLU A 133 40.13 -32.56 -25.98
CA GLU A 133 41.27 -32.99 -25.17
C GLU A 133 42.40 -33.58 -26.04
N PRO A 134 43.67 -33.24 -25.79
CA PRO A 134 44.76 -34.15 -26.03
C PRO A 134 45.18 -34.79 -24.69
N LEU A 135 44.90 -36.09 -24.57
CA LEU A 135 45.39 -36.93 -23.49
C LEU A 135 46.91 -36.98 -23.50
N ALA A 136 47.52 -36.81 -22.34
CA ALA A 136 48.85 -37.32 -22.08
C ALA A 136 48.76 -38.85 -21.88
N ASN A 137 49.31 -39.66 -22.80
CA ASN A 137 50.08 -40.85 -22.42
C ASN A 137 50.90 -41.44 -23.58
N GLU A 138 52.22 -41.51 -23.37
CA GLU A 138 53.16 -42.60 -23.66
C GLU A 138 53.00 -43.47 -24.93
N THR A 139 53.89 -43.25 -25.92
CA THR A 139 54.99 -44.18 -26.34
C THR A 139 55.99 -43.42 -27.21
#